data_AF-A0A424W4X0-F1
#
_entry.id   AF-A0A424W4X0-F1
#
_cell.length_a   1.000
_cell.length_b   1.000
_cell.length_c   1.000
_cell.angle_alpha   90.00
_cell.angle_beta   90.00
_cell.angle_gamma   90.00
#
_symmetry.space_group_name_H-M   'P 1'
#
loop_
_entity.id
_entity.type
_entity.pdbx_description
1 polymer ?
#
loop_
_entity_poly.entity_id
_entity_poly.type
_entity_poly.pdbx_seq_one_letter_code
_entity_poly.pdbx_strand_id
1 'polypeptide(L)'
;MKDKLYNPTSAHLSRFAPLCITVAMQVLPLSLAPIVATARNFDASALDADQFSLGMVGFAGGISGAEKEMAKILERPDADDFFLSVINDDNRSTVAKLYALCGLKKGKSTAFGYAFEKIQAMNSSVSVMHGDVMKKESAGDLAVQVKNGRC
;
A
#
# COMPACT_ATOMS: atom_id res chain seq x y z
N MET A 1 -3.20 -20.83 82.99
CA MET A 1 -3.07 -20.17 84.30
C MET A 1 -2.36 -18.84 84.07
N LYS A 2 -3.04 -17.74 84.38
CA LYS A 2 -2.50 -16.40 84.68
C LYS A 2 -2.02 -15.53 83.51
N ASP A 3 -2.93 -14.63 83.15
CA ASP A 3 -2.74 -13.20 82.93
C ASP A 3 -1.42 -12.61 83.46
N LYS A 4 -0.78 -11.78 82.64
CA LYS A 4 -0.18 -10.53 83.12
C LYS A 4 -0.34 -9.42 82.08
N LEU A 5 -1.17 -8.45 82.46
CA LEU A 5 -1.19 -7.06 82.01
C LEU A 5 0.23 -6.45 82.01
N TYR A 6 0.56 -5.64 81.00
CA TYR A 6 1.13 -4.30 81.19
C TYR A 6 1.14 -3.49 79.87
N ASN A 7 0.40 -2.39 79.87
CA ASN A 7 0.52 -1.17 79.04
C ASN A 7 0.97 -0.07 80.05
N PRO A 8 1.60 1.09 79.73
CA PRO A 8 1.51 1.85 78.47
C PRO A 8 2.76 2.69 78.08
N THR A 9 2.56 3.61 77.14
CA THR A 9 3.32 4.84 76.82
C THR A 9 4.60 4.75 76.00
N SER A 10 4.50 5.10 74.71
CA SER A 10 5.05 6.35 74.14
C SER A 10 4.66 6.41 72.66
N ALA A 11 3.67 7.24 72.31
CA ALA A 11 3.90 8.46 71.57
C ALA A 11 4.76 8.28 70.30
N HIS A 12 4.10 8.16 69.15
CA HIS A 12 4.38 9.05 68.04
C HIS A 12 3.19 9.05 67.08
N LEU A 13 2.45 10.16 67.09
CA LEU A 13 1.57 10.55 65.99
C LEU A 13 2.42 10.59 64.71
N SER A 14 2.27 9.58 63.85
CA SER A 14 2.63 9.73 62.44
C SER A 14 1.38 10.22 61.72
N ARG A 15 1.48 11.45 61.23
CA ARG A 15 0.46 12.16 60.48
C ARG A 15 0.09 11.37 59.22
N PHE A 16 -1.17 10.93 59.14
CA PHE A 16 -1.77 10.56 57.87
C PHE A 16 -1.88 11.81 57.00
N ALA A 17 -0.93 11.99 56.09
CA ALA A 17 -1.11 12.88 54.96
C ALA A 17 -2.01 12.14 53.95
N PRO A 18 -3.19 12.69 53.57
CA PRO A 18 -3.91 12.17 52.43
C PRO A 18 -3.10 12.58 51.21
N LEU A 19 -2.43 11.61 50.57
CA LEU A 19 -1.84 11.85 49.26
C LEU A 19 -3.03 12.02 48.30
N CYS A 20 -3.45 13.27 48.12
CA CYS A 20 -4.42 13.67 47.11
C CYS A 20 -3.99 13.08 45.77
N ILE A 21 -4.81 12.16 45.27
CA ILE A 21 -4.78 11.69 43.90
C ILE A 21 -5.12 12.91 43.02
N THR A 22 -4.10 13.62 42.55
CA THR A 22 -4.25 14.52 41.40
C THR A 22 -3.91 13.72 40.16
N VAL A 23 -4.91 12.97 39.67
CA VAL A 23 -4.93 12.56 38.26
C VAL A 23 -5.03 13.85 37.46
N ALA A 24 -3.88 14.34 36.99
CA ALA A 24 -3.84 15.37 35.97
C ALA A 24 -4.40 14.75 34.69
N MET A 25 -5.72 14.83 34.54
CA MET A 25 -6.43 14.49 33.31
C MET A 25 -6.03 15.56 32.29
N GLN A 26 -4.94 15.30 31.58
CA GLN A 26 -4.52 16.14 30.46
C GLN A 26 -5.54 15.94 29.34
N VAL A 27 -6.56 16.79 29.31
CA VAL A 27 -7.43 16.99 28.16
C VAL A 27 -6.54 17.56 27.05
N LEU A 28 -5.98 16.66 26.24
CA LEU A 28 -5.33 17.03 25.00
C LEU A 28 -6.43 17.64 24.10
N PRO A 29 -6.36 18.93 23.74
CA PRO A 29 -7.35 19.51 22.86
C PRO A 29 -7.25 18.77 21.52
N LEU A 30 -8.29 18.01 21.19
CA LEU A 30 -8.46 17.39 19.89
C LEU A 30 -8.74 18.52 18.89
N SER A 31 -7.68 19.20 18.46
CA SER A 31 -7.76 20.18 17.39
C SER A 31 -8.18 19.44 16.12
N LEU A 32 -9.44 19.59 15.71
CA LEU A 32 -9.91 19.23 14.37
C LEU A 32 -9.22 20.16 13.36
N ALA A 33 -7.95 19.87 13.04
CA ALA A 33 -7.37 20.40 11.82
C ALA A 33 -8.11 19.73 10.65
N PRO A 34 -8.63 20.49 9.68
CA PRO A 34 -9.18 19.89 8.48
C PRO A 34 -8.06 19.11 7.79
N ILE A 35 -8.24 17.81 7.59
CA ILE A 35 -7.35 17.02 6.73
C ILE A 35 -7.62 17.52 5.32
N VAL A 36 -6.81 18.48 4.88
CA VAL A 36 -6.80 18.88 3.47
C VAL A 36 -6.16 17.72 2.72
N ALA A 37 -6.99 16.92 2.03
CA ALA A 37 -6.51 15.95 1.05
C ALA A 37 -5.83 16.73 -0.08
N THR A 38 -4.52 16.90 0.00
CA THR A 38 -3.74 17.43 -1.12
C THR A 38 -3.84 16.42 -2.26
N ALA A 39 -4.39 16.82 -3.41
CA ALA A 39 -4.33 16.00 -4.62
C ALA A 39 -2.86 15.66 -4.90
N ARG A 40 -2.50 14.38 -4.79
CA ARG A 40 -1.15 13.89 -5.10
C ARG A 40 -1.04 13.90 -6.63
N ASN A 41 -0.15 14.72 -7.17
CA ASN A 41 0.18 14.67 -8.59
C ASN A 41 1.14 13.51 -8.82
N PHE A 42 0.60 12.40 -9.30
CA PHE A 42 1.38 11.28 -9.76
C PHE A 42 1.77 11.50 -11.22
N ASP A 43 3.05 11.33 -11.55
CA ASP A 43 3.45 11.20 -12.95
C ASP A 43 3.06 9.82 -13.47
N ALA A 44 1.78 9.68 -13.84
CA ALA A 44 1.21 8.44 -14.36
C ALA A 44 1.84 8.00 -15.69
N SER A 45 2.60 8.89 -16.37
CA SER A 45 3.30 8.57 -17.61
C SER A 45 4.53 7.69 -17.40
N ALA A 46 4.99 7.52 -16.16
CA ALA A 46 6.10 6.63 -15.82
C ALA A 46 5.89 5.16 -16.23
N LEU A 47 4.63 4.74 -16.45
CA LEU A 47 4.29 3.38 -16.90
C LEU A 47 3.95 3.30 -18.40
N ASP A 48 4.06 4.41 -19.15
CA ASP A 48 3.77 4.41 -20.58
C ASP A 48 4.85 3.61 -21.34
N ALA A 49 4.39 2.68 -22.19
CA ALA A 49 5.23 1.85 -23.04
C ALA A 49 4.43 1.34 -24.24
N ASP A 50 5.13 1.08 -25.35
CA ASP A 50 4.52 0.58 -26.59
C ASP A 50 4.10 -0.90 -26.49
N GLN A 51 4.75 -1.65 -25.61
CA GLN A 51 4.54 -3.08 -25.43
C GLN A 51 4.60 -3.46 -23.96
N PHE A 52 3.81 -4.47 -23.60
CA PHE A 52 3.87 -5.10 -22.30
C PHE A 52 4.93 -6.19 -22.29
N SER A 53 5.77 -6.21 -21.26
CA SER A 53 6.81 -7.20 -21.12
C SER A 53 7.26 -7.27 -19.67
N LEU A 54 7.48 -8.48 -19.17
CA LEU A 54 7.95 -8.73 -17.82
C LEU A 54 9.18 -9.62 -17.87
N GLY A 55 10.20 -9.25 -17.09
CA GLY A 55 11.48 -9.95 -17.05
C GLY A 55 12.36 -9.66 -18.26
N MET A 56 13.34 -10.55 -18.48
CA MET A 56 14.37 -10.37 -19.51
C MET A 56 13.80 -10.72 -20.89
N VAL A 57 13.51 -9.71 -21.69
CA VAL A 57 12.92 -9.86 -23.04
C VAL A 57 13.75 -9.15 -24.12
N GLY A 58 13.52 -9.49 -25.38
CA GLY A 58 14.24 -9.00 -26.55
C GLY A 58 15.53 -9.77 -26.84
N PHE A 59 16.11 -9.53 -28.01
CA PHE A 59 17.29 -10.24 -28.51
C PHE A 59 18.50 -10.19 -27.56
N ALA A 60 18.76 -9.02 -26.97
CA ALA A 60 19.86 -8.85 -26.00
C ALA A 60 19.44 -9.17 -24.55
N GLY A 61 18.15 -9.42 -24.29
CA GLY A 61 17.58 -9.57 -22.95
C GLY A 61 17.66 -8.29 -22.12
N GLY A 62 16.51 -7.65 -21.88
CA GLY A 62 16.44 -6.47 -21.02
C GLY A 62 15.12 -6.38 -20.26
N ILE A 63 15.21 -5.82 -19.06
CA ILE A 63 14.05 -5.36 -18.29
C ILE A 63 13.52 -4.07 -18.92
N SER A 64 12.21 -4.00 -19.16
CA SER A 64 11.58 -2.84 -19.78
C SER A 64 11.67 -1.59 -18.89
N GLY A 65 11.59 -0.40 -19.51
CA GLY A 65 11.57 0.87 -18.77
C GLY A 65 10.41 0.93 -17.78
N ALA A 66 9.20 0.62 -18.24
CA ALA A 66 7.99 0.61 -17.42
C ALA A 66 8.04 -0.42 -16.29
N GLU A 67 8.68 -1.59 -16.47
CA GLU A 67 8.88 -2.56 -15.39
C GLU A 67 9.83 -2.03 -14.30
N LYS A 68 10.91 -1.35 -14.71
CA LYS A 68 11.83 -0.69 -13.76
C LYS A 68 11.12 0.41 -12.97
N GLU A 69 10.32 1.23 -13.64
CA GLU A 69 9.55 2.27 -12.96
C GLU A 69 8.50 1.67 -12.02
N MET A 70 7.77 0.65 -12.46
CA MET A 70 6.83 -0.09 -11.59
C MET A 70 7.53 -0.62 -10.33
N ALA A 71 8.73 -1.18 -10.46
CA ALA A 71 9.50 -1.67 -9.31
C ALA A 71 9.88 -0.54 -8.34
N LYS A 72 10.33 0.61 -8.85
CA LYS A 72 10.60 1.80 -8.01
C LYS A 72 9.35 2.34 -7.34
N ILE A 73 8.22 2.36 -8.05
CA ILE A 73 6.95 2.85 -7.52
C ILE A 73 6.49 1.96 -6.35
N LEU A 74 6.71 0.65 -6.45
CA LEU A 74 6.34 -0.32 -5.43
C LEU A 74 7.04 -0.11 -4.08
N GLU A 75 8.20 0.55 -4.08
CA GLU A 75 8.95 0.89 -2.85
C GLU A 75 8.38 2.11 -2.11
N ARG A 76 7.44 2.83 -2.73
CA ARG A 76 6.85 4.04 -2.15
C ARG A 76 5.69 3.73 -1.21
N PRO A 77 5.47 4.55 -0.16
CA PRO A 77 4.33 4.38 0.74
C PRO A 77 2.96 4.63 0.07
N ASP A 78 2.94 5.31 -1.08
CA ASP A 78 1.75 5.67 -1.85
C ASP A 78 1.61 4.87 -3.16
N ALA A 79 2.26 3.70 -3.24
CA ALA A 79 2.24 2.84 -4.43
C ALA A 79 0.83 2.44 -4.88
N ASP A 80 -0.02 2.05 -3.94
CA ASP A 80 -1.41 1.63 -4.22
C ASP A 80 -2.22 2.77 -4.85
N ASP A 81 -2.11 3.97 -4.28
CA ASP A 81 -2.79 5.17 -4.79
C ASP A 81 -2.29 5.54 -6.19
N PHE A 82 -0.98 5.44 -6.42
CA PHE A 82 -0.39 5.65 -7.75
C PHE A 82 -0.97 4.64 -8.75
N PHE A 83 -0.89 3.34 -8.47
CA PHE A 83 -1.36 2.34 -9.42
C PHE A 83 -2.87 2.45 -9.67
N LEU A 84 -3.67 2.74 -8.65
CA LEU A 84 -5.10 2.98 -8.83
C LEU A 84 -5.39 4.21 -9.69
N SER A 85 -4.59 5.28 -9.57
CA SER A 85 -4.71 6.44 -10.46
C SER A 85 -4.51 6.07 -11.93
N VAL A 86 -3.54 5.20 -12.23
CA VAL A 86 -3.28 4.69 -13.59
C VAL A 86 -4.42 3.79 -14.07
N ILE A 87 -4.92 2.89 -13.21
CA ILE A 87 -6.07 2.01 -13.51
C ILE A 87 -7.32 2.82 -13.85
N ASN A 88 -7.52 3.96 -13.16
CA ASN A 88 -8.73 4.76 -13.24
C ASN A 88 -8.70 5.89 -14.28
N ASP A 89 -7.53 6.27 -14.79
CA ASP A 89 -7.43 7.25 -15.86
C ASP A 89 -7.77 6.59 -17.22
N ASP A 90 -8.86 7.02 -17.84
CA ASP A 90 -9.33 6.54 -19.14
C ASP A 90 -8.37 6.90 -20.28
N ASN A 91 -7.50 7.89 -20.10
CA ASN A 91 -6.51 8.29 -21.09
C ASN A 91 -5.23 7.44 -21.03
N ARG A 92 -5.05 6.61 -20.00
CA ARG A 92 -3.88 5.73 -19.91
C ARG A 92 -4.02 4.53 -20.83
N SER A 93 -2.91 4.18 -21.46
CA SER A 93 -2.82 3.00 -22.32
C SER A 93 -3.13 1.72 -21.54
N THR A 94 -3.65 0.70 -22.23
CA THR A 94 -3.85 -0.63 -21.62
C THR A 94 -2.52 -1.22 -21.12
N VAL A 95 -1.39 -0.93 -21.78
CA VAL A 95 -0.05 -1.35 -21.33
C VAL A 95 0.28 -0.79 -19.95
N ALA A 96 0.11 0.53 -19.76
CA ALA A 96 0.33 1.18 -18.47
C ALA A 96 -0.56 0.59 -17.37
N LYS A 97 -1.83 0.31 -17.70
CA LYS A 97 -2.79 -0.33 -16.78
C LYS A 97 -2.37 -1.76 -16.42
N LEU A 98 -1.79 -2.53 -17.34
CA LEU A 98 -1.26 -3.87 -17.07
C LEU A 98 -0.04 -3.83 -16.12
N TYR A 99 0.88 -2.88 -16.30
CA TYR A 99 1.96 -2.67 -15.34
C TYR A 99 1.41 -2.25 -13.96
N ALA A 100 0.42 -1.36 -13.92
CA ALA A 100 -0.22 -0.96 -12.66
C ALA A 100 -0.89 -2.15 -11.94
N LEU A 101 -1.60 -3.01 -12.68
CA LEU A 101 -2.19 -4.24 -12.15
C LEU A 101 -1.12 -5.18 -11.57
N CYS A 102 0.00 -5.31 -12.26
CA CYS A 102 1.12 -6.11 -11.80
C CYS A 102 1.77 -5.51 -10.54
N GLY A 103 1.89 -4.18 -10.46
CA GLY A 103 2.31 -3.47 -9.25
C GLY A 103 1.42 -3.78 -8.06
N LEU A 104 0.10 -3.63 -8.22
CA LEU A 104 -0.88 -3.98 -7.18
C LEU A 104 -0.79 -5.46 -6.75
N LYS A 105 -0.56 -6.37 -7.71
CA LYS A 105 -0.38 -7.80 -7.44
C LYS A 105 0.88 -8.06 -6.60
N LYS A 106 2.03 -7.51 -7.02
CA LYS A 106 3.32 -7.67 -6.32
C LYS A 106 3.27 -7.06 -4.92
N GLY A 107 2.59 -5.92 -4.77
CA GLY A 107 2.37 -5.24 -3.48
C GLY A 107 1.35 -5.91 -2.57
N LYS A 108 0.65 -6.95 -3.04
CA LYS A 108 -0.46 -7.62 -2.31
C LYS A 108 -1.57 -6.63 -1.91
N SER A 109 -1.80 -5.63 -2.77
CA SER A 109 -2.80 -4.60 -2.52
C SER A 109 -4.21 -5.19 -2.43
N THR A 110 -5.02 -4.70 -1.49
CA THR A 110 -6.44 -5.04 -1.40
C THR A 110 -7.23 -4.53 -2.61
N ALA A 111 -6.71 -3.54 -3.33
CA ALA A 111 -7.33 -2.99 -4.53
C ALA A 111 -7.12 -3.86 -5.78
N PHE A 112 -6.32 -4.94 -5.71
CA PHE A 112 -6.05 -5.82 -6.83
C PHE A 112 -7.33 -6.40 -7.46
N GLY A 113 -8.30 -6.84 -6.65
CA GLY A 113 -9.55 -7.42 -7.15
C GLY A 113 -10.33 -6.47 -8.04
N TYR A 114 -10.49 -5.23 -7.59
CA TYR A 114 -11.13 -4.16 -8.37
C TYR A 114 -10.39 -3.88 -9.69
N ALA A 115 -9.07 -3.71 -9.63
CA ALA A 115 -8.26 -3.44 -10.80
C ALA A 115 -8.28 -4.60 -11.81
N PHE A 116 -8.26 -5.84 -11.30
CA PHE A 116 -8.36 -7.06 -12.10
C PHE A 116 -9.67 -7.10 -12.88
N GLU A 117 -10.82 -6.91 -12.23
CA GLU A 117 -12.12 -6.94 -12.90
C GLU A 117 -12.21 -5.86 -13.99
N LYS A 118 -11.71 -4.65 -13.71
CA LYS A 118 -11.72 -3.54 -14.66
C LYS A 118 -10.90 -3.84 -15.92
N ILE A 119 -9.70 -4.42 -15.77
CA ILE A 119 -8.87 -4.79 -16.92
C ILE A 119 -9.40 -6.05 -17.62
N GLN A 120 -9.91 -7.02 -16.87
CA GLN A 120 -10.46 -8.25 -17.43
C GLN A 120 -11.63 -7.97 -18.39
N ALA A 121 -12.43 -6.96 -18.10
CA ALA A 121 -13.55 -6.52 -18.95
C ALA A 121 -13.11 -5.71 -20.19
N MET A 122 -11.84 -5.39 -20.36
CA MET A 122 -11.36 -4.62 -21.52
C MET A 122 -11.30 -5.48 -22.78
N ASN A 123 -11.99 -5.03 -23.83
CA ASN A 123 -11.94 -5.62 -25.17
C ASN A 123 -10.80 -5.05 -26.03
N SER A 124 -9.61 -4.87 -25.44
CA SER A 124 -8.42 -4.41 -26.16
C SER A 124 -7.37 -5.52 -26.29
N SER A 125 -6.54 -5.40 -27.32
CA SER A 125 -5.36 -6.24 -27.50
C SER A 125 -4.10 -5.40 -27.33
N VAL A 126 -3.10 -5.99 -26.71
CA VAL A 126 -1.83 -5.35 -26.37
C VAL A 126 -0.69 -6.11 -27.03
N SER A 127 0.32 -5.40 -27.55
CA SER A 127 1.56 -6.01 -27.99
C SER A 127 2.35 -6.48 -26.77
N VAL A 128 2.69 -7.76 -26.74
CA VAL A 128 3.41 -8.41 -25.64
C VAL A 128 4.69 -9.01 -26.17
N MET A 129 5.80 -8.78 -25.47
CA MET A 129 7.07 -9.43 -25.74
C MET A 129 7.26 -10.61 -24.79
N HIS A 130 7.47 -11.81 -25.34
CA HIS A 130 7.87 -13.01 -24.60
C HIS A 130 9.16 -13.53 -25.18
N GLY A 131 10.24 -13.54 -24.37
CA GLY A 131 11.57 -13.79 -24.91
C GLY A 131 11.88 -12.77 -26.01
N ASP A 132 12.22 -13.23 -27.20
CA ASP A 132 12.50 -12.41 -28.39
C ASP A 132 11.31 -12.29 -29.36
N VAL A 133 10.13 -12.82 -29.01
CA VAL A 133 8.95 -12.84 -29.87
C VAL A 133 7.89 -11.84 -29.39
N MET A 134 7.42 -11.02 -30.33
CA MET A 134 6.28 -10.11 -30.11
C MET A 134 4.98 -10.74 -30.63
N LYS A 135 3.92 -10.71 -29.82
CA LYS A 135 2.57 -11.12 -30.21
C LYS A 135 1.52 -10.18 -29.65
N LYS A 136 0.32 -10.16 -30.23
CA LYS A 136 -0.83 -9.48 -29.63
C LYS A 136 -1.61 -10.46 -28.75
N GLU A 137 -1.91 -10.04 -27.53
CA GLU A 137 -2.75 -10.79 -26.59
C GLU A 137 -3.88 -9.91 -26.08
N SER A 138 -4.99 -10.52 -25.66
CA SER A 138 -6.08 -9.76 -25.05
C SER A 138 -5.67 -9.22 -23.67
N ALA A 139 -6.13 -8.03 -23.34
CA ALA A 139 -5.91 -7.44 -22.02
C ALA A 139 -6.47 -8.32 -20.91
N GLY A 140 -7.61 -8.96 -21.15
CA GLY A 140 -8.24 -9.85 -20.18
C GLY A 140 -7.46 -11.13 -19.91
N ASP A 141 -6.88 -11.76 -20.94
CA ASP A 141 -6.03 -12.93 -20.76
C ASP A 141 -4.75 -12.57 -20.01
N LEU A 142 -4.16 -11.41 -20.30
CA LEU A 142 -3.01 -10.89 -19.57
C LEU A 142 -3.35 -10.61 -18.10
N ALA A 143 -4.54 -10.06 -17.80
CA ALA A 143 -5.00 -9.89 -16.43
C ALA A 143 -5.10 -11.22 -15.67
N VAL A 144 -5.56 -12.28 -16.32
CA VAL A 144 -5.60 -13.64 -15.74
C VAL A 144 -4.19 -14.17 -15.49
N GLN A 145 -3.24 -13.93 -16.40
CA GLN A 145 -1.83 -14.29 -16.21
C GLN A 145 -1.24 -13.57 -14.99
N VAL A 146 -1.47 -12.26 -14.86
CA VAL A 146 -1.06 -11.45 -13.70
C VAL A 146 -1.67 -11.98 -12.41
N LYS A 147 -2.97 -12.31 -12.40
CA LYS A 147 -3.64 -12.93 -11.24
C LYS A 147 -2.94 -14.21 -10.79
N ASN A 148 -2.49 -15.01 -11.74
CA ASN A 148 -1.77 -16.27 -11.52
C ASN A 148 -0.28 -16.08 -11.20
N GLY A 149 0.18 -14.84 -10.98
CA GLY A 149 1.54 -14.53 -10.56
C GLY A 149 2.55 -14.42 -11.70
N ARG A 150 2.10 -14.30 -12.96
CA ARG A 150 2.98 -14.00 -14.09
C ARG A 150 3.21 -12.48 -14.15
N CYS A 151 4.11 -12.09 -13.27
CA CYS A 151 4.61 -10.79 -12.88
C CYS A 151 6.09 -11.02 -12.47
#